data_AF-A0A2V9UJN9-F1
#
_entry.id   AF-A0A2V9UJN9-F1
#
_cell.length_a   1.000
_cell.length_b   1.000
_cell.length_c   1.000
_cell.angle_alpha   90.00
_cell.angle_beta   90.00
_cell.angle_gamma   90.00
#
_symmetry.space_group_name_H-M   'P 1'
#
loop_
_entity.id
_entity.type
_entity.pdbx_description
1 polymer ?
#
loop_
_entity_poly.entity_id
_entity_poly.type
_entity_poly.pdbx_seq_one_letter_code
_entity_poly.pdbx_strand_id
1 'polypeptide(L)'
;MLQLFGKKPWMRQRLTVSAAIGLGSGLYCWFLMCHLHQGAGDFGWALRLAQRLLAGQNLYDTPFEQYPLTAAFFALPFVRLQPEVAAGFFWGISSFLLAFGFTRHGYRRLLIFLAYPYWAGILFAQWSPIIAAAALFPLLLPVTMAKPQIGLPILLTYLNRRGLIACVLLAILSLIVKPSWPLLWIRQFGHYEHFIPLMILPGPLLLLALLRGRDRDARLLLLAAAMPQRWFFDAFTLWLIPKTGRELLWTVLISWGAGIWRQYQFPHSFNQVGRWAVIFLYLPMLAVVLLRKRGPYDPAKSPNSSAHAANSGVE
;
A
#
# COMPACT_ATOMS: atom_id res chain seq x y z
N MET A 1 4.29 13.92 -32.57
CA MET A 1 4.66 13.70 -31.14
C MET A 1 4.13 12.35 -30.61
N LEU A 2 4.16 11.28 -31.40
CA LEU A 2 3.45 10.02 -31.13
C LEU A 2 4.29 8.83 -31.61
N GLN A 3 5.37 8.48 -30.91
CA GLN A 3 6.11 7.22 -31.13
C GLN A 3 7.13 6.87 -30.01
N LEU A 4 6.87 7.24 -28.74
CA LEU A 4 7.72 6.84 -27.60
C LEU A 4 7.20 5.60 -26.83
N PHE A 5 6.27 4.83 -27.41
CA PHE A 5 5.51 3.82 -26.67
C PHE A 5 5.96 2.36 -26.84
N GLY A 6 7.07 2.09 -27.53
CA GLY A 6 7.59 0.73 -27.76
C GLY A 6 8.99 0.46 -27.22
N LYS A 7 9.81 1.48 -26.93
CA LYS A 7 11.18 1.30 -26.43
C LYS A 7 11.19 1.24 -24.91
N LYS A 8 11.90 0.25 -24.36
CA LYS A 8 12.15 0.16 -22.91
C LYS A 8 12.78 1.48 -22.44
N PRO A 9 12.19 2.17 -21.45
CA PRO A 9 12.68 3.48 -21.04
C PRO A 9 14.09 3.39 -20.48
N TRP A 10 14.91 4.37 -20.79
CA TRP A 10 16.31 4.40 -20.38
C TRP A 10 16.39 4.54 -18.86
N MET A 11 17.37 3.90 -18.22
CA MET A 11 17.49 3.91 -16.75
C MET A 11 17.50 5.33 -16.18
N ARG A 12 18.22 6.26 -16.84
CA ARG A 12 18.26 7.68 -16.45
C ARG A 12 16.86 8.31 -16.43
N GLN A 13 16.07 8.13 -17.49
CA GLN A 13 14.71 8.67 -17.56
C GLN A 13 13.79 8.08 -16.48
N ARG A 14 13.93 6.78 -16.19
CA ARG A 14 13.18 6.14 -15.11
C ARG A 14 13.52 6.77 -13.75
N LEU A 15 14.81 6.92 -13.46
CA LEU A 15 15.28 7.55 -12.23
C LEU A 15 14.81 9.00 -12.13
N THR A 16 14.94 9.79 -13.20
CA THR A 16 14.52 11.20 -13.22
C THR A 16 13.02 11.34 -12.98
N VAL A 17 12.18 10.57 -13.68
CA VAL A 17 10.72 10.65 -13.51
C VAL A 17 10.30 10.19 -12.11
N SER A 18 10.87 9.10 -11.61
CA SER A 18 10.57 8.61 -10.27
C SER A 18 11.05 9.58 -9.19
N ALA A 19 12.23 10.20 -9.37
CA ALA A 19 12.75 11.25 -8.49
C ALA A 19 11.85 12.48 -8.48
N ALA A 20 11.39 12.94 -9.64
CA ALA A 20 10.46 14.07 -9.74
C ALA A 20 9.15 13.78 -9.00
N ILE A 21 8.58 12.58 -9.16
CA ILE A 21 7.37 12.16 -8.44
C ILE A 21 7.62 12.10 -6.93
N GLY A 22 8.71 11.45 -6.50
CA GLY A 22 9.04 11.30 -5.09
C GLY A 22 9.34 12.63 -4.39
N LEU A 23 10.13 13.50 -5.02
CA LEU A 23 10.42 14.84 -4.49
C LEU A 23 9.17 15.70 -4.47
N GLY A 24 8.40 15.74 -5.57
CA GLY A 24 7.18 16.53 -5.65
C GLY A 24 6.13 16.11 -4.62
N SER A 25 5.88 14.79 -4.48
CA SER A 25 4.93 14.30 -3.49
C SER A 25 5.44 14.43 -2.06
N GLY A 26 6.74 14.24 -1.82
CA GLY A 26 7.33 14.41 -0.50
C GLY A 26 7.28 15.86 -0.02
N LEU A 27 7.65 16.82 -0.87
CA LEU A 27 7.56 18.25 -0.58
C LEU A 27 6.11 18.69 -0.33
N TYR A 28 5.18 18.21 -1.15
CA TYR A 28 3.76 18.53 -0.96
C TYR A 28 3.18 17.91 0.32
N CYS A 29 3.57 16.68 0.67
CA CYS A 29 3.20 16.05 1.94
C CYS A 29 3.74 16.85 3.13
N TRP A 30 5.02 17.21 3.11
CA TRP A 30 5.64 18.05 4.15
C TRP A 30 4.90 19.40 4.31
N PHE A 31 4.63 20.09 3.19
CA PHE A 31 3.87 21.33 3.19
C PHE A 31 2.49 21.16 3.85
N LEU A 32 1.75 20.11 3.50
CA LEU A 32 0.45 19.81 4.10
C LEU A 32 0.56 19.51 5.60
N MET A 33 1.58 18.75 6.02
CA MET A 33 1.79 18.42 7.43
C MET A 33 2.07 19.67 8.27
N CYS A 34 2.88 20.60 7.75
CA CYS A 34 3.14 21.89 8.39
C CYS A 34 1.88 22.76 8.43
N HIS A 35 1.15 22.87 7.32
CA HIS A 35 0.00 23.77 7.19
C HIS A 35 -1.23 23.29 7.98
N LEU A 36 -1.43 21.98 8.07
CA LEU A 36 -2.54 21.37 8.79
C LEU A 36 -2.20 21.01 10.25
N HIS A 37 -0.96 21.29 10.69
CA HIS A 37 -0.46 20.97 12.03
C HIS A 37 -0.67 19.51 12.45
N GLN A 38 -0.41 18.57 11.52
CA GLN A 38 -0.67 17.13 11.74
C GLN A 38 0.58 16.34 12.19
N GLY A 39 1.72 17.00 12.39
CA GLY A 39 2.98 16.33 12.68
C GLY A 39 3.37 15.37 11.55
N ALA A 40 3.60 14.10 11.89
CA ALA A 40 3.91 13.07 10.90
C ALA A 40 2.66 12.29 10.41
N GLY A 41 1.44 12.75 10.72
CA GLY A 41 0.22 12.03 10.41
C GLY A 41 0.22 10.60 10.96
N ASP A 42 -0.15 9.63 10.13
CA ASP A 42 -0.20 8.21 10.49
C ASP A 42 1.19 7.57 10.65
N PHE A 43 2.21 8.10 9.98
CA PHE A 43 3.60 7.70 10.21
C PHE A 43 4.08 8.08 11.62
N GLY A 44 3.41 9.07 12.25
CA GLY A 44 3.67 9.50 13.62
C GLY A 44 3.51 8.40 14.67
N TRP A 45 2.65 7.41 14.45
CA TRP A 45 2.51 6.26 15.35
C TRP A 45 3.81 5.45 15.40
N ALA A 46 4.38 5.11 14.24
CA ALA A 46 5.63 4.37 14.17
C ALA A 46 6.83 5.19 14.69
N LEU A 47 6.85 6.50 14.46
CA LEU A 47 7.88 7.40 15.01
C LEU A 47 7.85 7.41 16.55
N ARG A 48 6.67 7.55 17.16
CA ARG A 48 6.52 7.49 18.62
C ARG A 48 6.95 6.13 19.16
N LEU A 49 6.51 5.05 18.52
CA LEU A 49 6.90 3.69 18.91
C LEU A 49 8.42 3.48 18.84
N ALA A 50 9.08 4.01 17.81
CA ALA A 50 10.53 4.00 17.67
C ALA A 50 11.24 4.85 18.74
N GLN A 51 10.71 6.04 19.06
CA GLN A 51 11.26 6.89 20.11
C GLN A 51 11.14 6.23 21.49
N ARG A 52 10.00 5.62 21.81
CA ARG A 52 9.81 4.86 23.06
C ARG A 52 10.74 3.67 23.17
N LEU A 53 10.91 2.95 22.05
CA LEU A 53 11.86 1.83 21.98
C LEU A 53 13.28 2.29 22.31
N LEU A 54 13.74 3.39 21.72
CA LEU A 54 15.07 3.95 21.97
C LEU A 54 15.22 4.49 23.40
N ALA A 55 14.14 4.99 23.99
CA ALA A 55 14.12 5.48 25.37
C ALA A 55 13.97 4.37 26.43
N GLY A 56 13.87 3.09 26.03
CA GLY A 56 13.64 1.97 26.95
C GLY A 56 12.28 2.02 27.65
N GLN A 57 11.32 2.76 27.12
CA GLN A 57 9.99 2.94 27.70
C GLN A 57 9.07 1.74 27.41
N ASN A 58 7.95 1.66 28.13
CA ASN A 58 6.92 0.69 27.79
C ASN A 58 6.25 1.08 26.46
N LEU A 59 6.15 0.12 25.54
CA LEU A 59 5.75 0.37 24.16
C LEU A 59 4.23 0.51 23.99
N TYR A 60 3.44 -0.11 24.87
CA TYR A 60 1.98 -0.24 24.74
C TYR A 60 1.24 0.16 26.02
N ASP A 61 1.82 1.08 26.79
CA ASP A 61 1.23 1.63 28.03
C ASP A 61 0.25 2.77 27.79
N THR A 62 0.25 3.36 26.59
CA THR A 62 -0.77 4.34 26.20
C THR A 62 -1.87 3.69 25.39
N PRO A 63 -3.15 4.00 25.69
CA PRO A 63 -4.24 3.63 24.82
C PRO A 63 -3.97 4.23 23.42
N PHE A 64 -4.40 3.53 22.37
CA PHE A 64 -4.28 3.94 20.96
C PHE A 64 -2.93 3.69 20.28
N GLU A 65 -1.98 2.94 20.85
CA GLU A 65 -0.82 2.48 20.06
C GLU A 65 -1.27 1.41 19.04
N GLN A 66 -1.62 1.86 17.85
CA GLN A 66 -2.26 1.06 16.81
C GLN A 66 -1.26 0.23 15.99
N TYR A 67 0.03 0.54 16.09
CA TYR A 67 1.06 -0.07 15.24
C TYR A 67 1.82 -1.20 15.94
N PRO A 68 2.12 -2.31 15.24
CA PRO A 68 3.00 -3.35 15.75
C PRO A 68 4.44 -2.85 15.84
N LEU A 69 5.26 -3.47 16.70
CA LEU A 69 6.67 -3.09 16.91
C LEU A 69 7.49 -3.13 15.61
N THR A 70 7.12 -4.01 14.68
CA THR A 70 7.70 -4.09 13.34
C THR A 70 7.68 -2.75 12.60
N ALA A 71 6.68 -1.89 12.83
CA ALA A 71 6.59 -0.56 12.22
C ALA A 71 7.68 0.40 12.71
N ALA A 72 8.09 0.28 13.99
CA ALA A 72 9.11 1.13 14.60
C ALA A 72 10.46 1.03 13.87
N PHE A 73 10.82 -0.17 13.39
CA PHE A 73 12.08 -0.38 12.65
C PHE A 73 12.16 0.46 11.37
N PHE A 74 11.03 0.71 10.71
CA PHE A 74 10.99 1.57 9.52
C PHE A 74 11.01 3.06 9.87
N ALA A 75 10.64 3.42 11.10
CA ALA A 75 10.66 4.79 11.58
C ALA A 75 12.01 5.20 12.20
N LEU A 76 12.85 4.23 12.61
CA LEU A 76 14.18 4.47 13.19
C LEU A 76 15.06 5.47 12.41
N PRO A 77 15.15 5.43 11.07
CA PRO A 77 15.96 6.40 10.32
C PRO A 77 15.47 7.85 10.43
N PHE A 78 14.23 8.06 10.89
CA PHE A 78 13.54 9.34 10.85
C PHE A 78 13.34 9.96 12.25
N VAL A 79 13.67 9.26 13.33
CA VAL A 79 13.38 9.70 14.72
C VAL A 79 14.02 11.04 15.11
N ARG A 80 15.11 11.44 14.43
CA ARG A 80 15.82 12.71 14.67
C ARG A 80 15.28 13.88 13.85
N LEU A 81 14.38 13.62 12.91
CA LEU A 81 13.77 14.66 12.08
C LEU A 81 12.55 15.25 12.79
N GLN A 82 12.21 16.48 12.42
CA GLN A 82 10.90 17.03 12.75
C GLN A 82 9.80 16.13 12.16
N PRO A 83 8.69 15.86 12.87
CA PRO A 83 7.66 14.93 12.41
C PRO A 83 7.14 15.20 10.99
N GLU A 84 6.93 16.46 10.64
CA GLU A 84 6.45 16.90 9.34
C GLU A 84 7.47 16.58 8.24
N VAL A 85 8.76 16.80 8.53
CA VAL A 85 9.87 16.49 7.61
C VAL A 85 10.01 14.97 7.44
N ALA A 86 9.87 14.21 8.53
CA ALA A 86 9.86 12.75 8.49
C ALA A 86 8.73 12.20 7.61
N ALA A 87 7.51 12.75 7.73
CA ALA A 87 6.40 12.40 6.86
C ALA A 87 6.66 12.73 5.39
N GLY A 88 7.21 13.91 5.08
CA GLY A 88 7.60 14.29 3.73
C GLY A 88 8.61 13.33 3.10
N PHE A 89 9.68 12.99 3.82
CA PHE A 89 10.65 12.00 3.34
C PHE A 89 10.04 10.61 3.19
N PHE A 90 9.30 10.13 4.19
CA PHE A 90 8.65 8.83 4.14
C PHE A 90 7.72 8.72 2.92
N TRP A 91 6.85 9.69 2.71
CA TRP A 91 5.92 9.71 1.59
C TRP A 91 6.63 9.84 0.24
N GLY A 92 7.67 10.68 0.18
CA GLY A 92 8.48 10.88 -1.03
C GLY A 92 9.25 9.63 -1.44
N ILE A 93 9.91 8.95 -0.51
CA ILE A 93 10.60 7.67 -0.74
C ILE A 93 9.60 6.60 -1.19
N SER A 94 8.45 6.52 -0.53
CA SER A 94 7.37 5.59 -0.88
C SER A 94 6.90 5.78 -2.33
N SER A 95 6.69 7.04 -2.72
CA SER A 95 6.23 7.41 -4.06
C SER A 95 7.32 7.20 -5.12
N PHE A 96 8.58 7.52 -4.80
CA PHE A 96 9.74 7.25 -5.64
C PHE A 96 9.86 5.77 -5.98
N LEU A 97 9.85 4.90 -4.95
CA LEU A 97 10.00 3.46 -5.12
C LEU A 97 8.86 2.88 -5.96
N LEU A 98 7.63 3.28 -5.67
CA LEU A 98 6.45 2.86 -6.42
C LEU A 98 6.54 3.28 -7.90
N ALA A 99 6.87 4.54 -8.17
CA ALA A 99 7.07 5.04 -9.53
C ALA A 99 8.20 4.30 -10.24
N PHE A 100 9.32 4.08 -9.56
CA PHE A 100 10.49 3.42 -10.12
C PHE A 100 10.21 1.97 -10.53
N GLY A 101 9.43 1.26 -9.70
CA GLY A 101 8.95 -0.08 -10.02
C GLY A 101 8.05 -0.10 -11.27
N PHE A 102 7.11 0.84 -11.37
CA PHE A 102 6.18 0.88 -12.50
C PHE A 102 6.81 1.28 -13.83
N THR A 103 7.78 2.20 -13.81
CA THR A 103 8.45 2.66 -15.03
C THR A 103 9.22 1.55 -15.75
N ARG A 104 9.47 0.39 -15.12
CA ARG A 104 10.13 -0.77 -15.73
C ARG A 104 9.45 -1.23 -17.03
N HIS A 105 8.12 -1.09 -17.11
CA HIS A 105 7.31 -1.54 -18.26
C HIS A 105 6.64 -0.37 -19.00
N GLY A 106 7.13 0.86 -18.80
CA GLY A 106 6.59 2.09 -19.37
C GLY A 106 5.87 2.99 -18.35
N TYR A 107 5.45 4.16 -18.79
CA TYR A 107 4.97 5.24 -17.91
C TYR A 107 3.47 5.23 -17.64
N ARG A 108 2.69 4.42 -18.35
CA ARG A 108 1.21 4.42 -18.24
C ARG A 108 0.71 4.12 -16.83
N ARG A 109 1.41 3.28 -16.08
CA ARG A 109 1.04 2.93 -14.71
C ARG A 109 1.27 4.06 -13.70
N LEU A 110 1.92 5.15 -14.08
CA LEU A 110 2.03 6.34 -13.22
C LEU A 110 0.69 7.07 -13.06
N LEU A 111 -0.32 6.78 -13.88
CA LEU A 111 -1.66 7.33 -13.71
C LEU A 111 -2.28 6.96 -12.35
N ILE A 112 -1.80 5.92 -11.65
CA ILE A 112 -2.30 5.58 -10.32
C ILE A 112 -2.11 6.72 -9.30
N PHE A 113 -1.11 7.59 -9.51
CA PHE A 113 -0.84 8.72 -8.61
C PHE A 113 -1.94 9.78 -8.68
N LEU A 114 -2.84 9.70 -9.66
CA LEU A 114 -4.02 10.54 -9.77
C LEU A 114 -5.25 9.95 -9.04
N ALA A 115 -5.17 8.72 -8.54
CA ALA A 115 -6.27 8.08 -7.83
C ALA A 115 -6.54 8.78 -6.50
N TYR A 116 -7.80 9.02 -6.17
CA TYR A 116 -8.19 9.64 -4.90
C TYR A 116 -7.56 9.00 -3.65
N PRO A 117 -7.49 7.66 -3.47
CA PRO A 117 -6.88 7.09 -2.26
C PRO A 117 -5.39 7.40 -2.09
N TYR A 118 -4.66 7.74 -3.17
CA TYR A 118 -3.30 8.28 -3.06
C TYR A 118 -3.30 9.68 -2.44
N TRP A 119 -4.20 10.55 -2.91
CA TRP A 119 -4.38 11.92 -2.39
C TRP A 119 -5.03 11.94 -0.99
N ALA A 120 -5.87 10.98 -0.65
CA ALA A 120 -6.29 10.79 0.72
C ALA A 120 -5.11 10.37 1.59
N GLY A 121 -4.20 9.54 1.07
CA GLY A 121 -3.05 9.06 1.82
C GLY A 121 -1.98 10.14 2.08
N ILE A 122 -1.74 11.03 1.11
CA ILE A 122 -0.73 12.11 1.25
C ILE A 122 -1.10 13.08 2.37
N LEU A 123 -2.41 13.31 2.57
CA LEU A 123 -2.95 14.14 3.65
C LEU A 123 -2.70 13.56 5.04
N PHE A 124 -2.34 12.28 5.16
CA PHE A 124 -2.11 11.62 6.45
C PHE A 124 -0.78 10.85 6.50
N ALA A 125 0.14 11.07 5.55
CA ALA A 125 1.42 10.36 5.44
C ALA A 125 1.28 8.83 5.57
N GLN A 126 0.35 8.25 4.82
CA GLN A 126 -0.05 6.84 4.92
C GLN A 126 0.97 5.83 4.38
N TRP A 127 0.88 4.58 4.85
CA TRP A 127 1.77 3.49 4.45
C TRP A 127 1.44 2.86 3.10
N SER A 128 0.28 3.17 2.53
CA SER A 128 -0.25 2.45 1.38
C SER A 128 0.64 2.52 0.12
N PRO A 129 1.38 3.61 -0.20
CA PRO A 129 2.25 3.60 -1.36
C PRO A 129 3.50 2.72 -1.22
N ILE A 130 4.14 2.69 -0.04
CA ILE A 130 5.29 1.80 0.18
C ILE A 130 4.85 0.33 0.25
N ILE A 131 3.67 0.05 0.81
CA ILE A 131 3.07 -1.28 0.78
C ILE A 131 2.75 -1.69 -0.66
N ALA A 132 2.20 -0.79 -1.48
CA ALA A 132 2.01 -1.07 -2.90
C ALA A 132 3.34 -1.31 -3.64
N ALA A 133 4.41 -0.59 -3.28
CA ALA A 133 5.74 -0.79 -3.86
C ALA A 133 6.32 -2.17 -3.50
N ALA A 134 5.97 -2.74 -2.33
CA ALA A 134 6.38 -4.08 -1.93
C ALA A 134 5.92 -5.19 -2.88
N ALA A 135 4.83 -4.97 -3.63
CA ALA A 135 4.40 -5.86 -4.71
C ALA A 135 5.39 -5.92 -5.89
N LEU A 136 6.24 -4.90 -6.04
CA LEU A 136 7.21 -4.76 -7.13
C LEU A 136 8.64 -5.14 -6.71
N PHE A 137 8.96 -5.01 -5.42
CA PHE A 137 10.29 -5.28 -4.88
C PHE A 137 10.23 -6.30 -3.73
N PRO A 138 10.71 -7.54 -3.95
CA PRO A 138 10.73 -8.58 -2.92
C PRO A 138 11.28 -8.17 -1.56
N LEU A 139 12.35 -7.38 -1.54
CA LEU A 139 13.03 -6.94 -0.30
C LEU A 139 12.22 -5.91 0.49
N LEU A 140 11.18 -5.31 -0.10
CA LEU A 140 10.27 -4.40 0.59
C LEU A 140 9.07 -5.12 1.23
N LEU A 141 8.89 -6.43 1.01
CA LEU A 141 7.80 -7.20 1.65
C LEU A 141 7.74 -7.07 3.18
N PRO A 142 8.84 -6.91 3.94
CA PRO A 142 8.76 -6.66 5.38
C PRO A 142 7.92 -5.43 5.78
N VAL A 143 7.79 -4.42 4.90
CA VAL A 143 6.94 -3.24 5.15
C VAL A 143 5.47 -3.63 5.33
N THR A 144 5.03 -4.76 4.74
CA THR A 144 3.66 -5.27 4.94
C THR A 144 3.35 -5.60 6.41
N MET A 145 4.38 -5.87 7.22
CA MET A 145 4.25 -6.15 8.65
C MET A 145 4.07 -4.88 9.49
N ALA A 146 4.36 -3.69 8.94
CA ALA A 146 4.15 -2.43 9.64
C ALA A 146 2.66 -2.07 9.74
N LYS A 147 1.86 -2.46 8.74
CA LYS A 147 0.40 -2.25 8.74
C LYS A 147 -0.32 -3.51 8.23
N PRO A 148 -0.43 -4.57 9.06
CA PRO A 148 -0.83 -5.91 8.61
C PRO A 148 -2.17 -5.96 7.88
N GLN A 149 -3.14 -5.13 8.24
CA GLN A 149 -4.46 -5.10 7.62
C GLN A 149 -4.43 -4.68 6.13
N ILE A 150 -3.47 -3.87 5.70
CA ILE A 150 -3.25 -3.54 4.27
C ILE A 150 -2.13 -4.37 3.67
N GLY A 151 -1.13 -4.69 4.49
CA GLY A 151 0.06 -5.41 4.08
C GLY A 151 -0.21 -6.88 3.78
N LEU A 152 -1.04 -7.56 4.56
CA LEU A 152 -1.32 -8.99 4.41
C LEU A 152 -1.92 -9.35 3.03
N PRO A 153 -2.90 -8.60 2.48
CA PRO A 153 -3.34 -8.80 1.09
C PRO A 153 -2.20 -8.76 0.07
N ILE A 154 -1.24 -7.84 0.25
CA ILE A 154 -0.05 -7.75 -0.62
C ILE A 154 0.89 -8.92 -0.37
N LEU A 155 1.20 -9.24 0.87
CA LEU A 155 2.08 -10.34 1.23
C LEU A 155 1.58 -11.65 0.63
N LEU A 156 0.31 -12.02 0.89
CA LEU A 156 -0.27 -13.28 0.41
C LEU A 156 -0.40 -13.34 -1.11
N THR A 157 -0.53 -12.19 -1.79
CA THR A 157 -0.65 -12.14 -3.24
C THR A 157 0.72 -12.05 -3.96
N TYR A 158 1.75 -11.51 -3.29
CA TYR A 158 3.06 -11.22 -3.86
C TYR A 158 4.25 -11.91 -3.19
N LEU A 159 3.97 -12.89 -2.32
CA LEU A 159 4.97 -13.65 -1.60
C LEU A 159 5.98 -14.31 -2.55
N ASN A 160 7.25 -14.21 -2.18
CA ASN A 160 8.35 -14.92 -2.81
C ASN A 160 9.39 -15.28 -1.73
N ARG A 161 10.31 -16.19 -2.04
CA ARG A 161 11.28 -16.72 -1.06
C ARG A 161 12.12 -15.62 -0.40
N ARG A 162 12.64 -14.66 -1.17
CA ARG A 162 13.50 -13.59 -0.64
C ARG A 162 12.76 -12.67 0.32
N GLY A 163 11.54 -12.28 -0.06
CA GLY A 163 10.70 -11.46 0.80
C GLY A 163 10.20 -12.20 2.03
N LEU A 164 9.89 -13.50 1.91
CA LEU A 164 9.53 -14.34 3.06
C LEU A 164 10.69 -14.38 4.07
N ILE A 165 11.92 -14.63 3.61
CA ILE A 165 13.10 -14.61 4.47
C ILE A 165 13.24 -13.25 5.15
N ALA A 166 13.12 -12.15 4.41
CA ALA A 166 13.21 -10.80 4.98
C ALA A 166 12.11 -10.54 6.04
N CYS A 167 10.88 -11.00 5.81
CA CYS A 167 9.78 -10.89 6.78
C CYS A 167 10.07 -11.71 8.04
N VAL A 168 10.54 -12.94 7.89
CA VAL A 168 10.92 -13.82 9.01
C VAL A 168 12.05 -13.21 9.82
N LEU A 169 13.08 -12.65 9.17
CA LEU A 169 14.17 -11.97 9.85
C LEU A 169 13.68 -10.76 10.65
N LEU A 170 12.79 -9.93 10.07
CA LEU A 170 12.20 -8.80 10.81
C LEU A 170 11.33 -9.28 11.97
N ALA A 171 10.56 -10.36 11.80
CA ALA A 171 9.75 -10.96 12.86
C ALA A 171 10.62 -11.42 14.03
N ILE A 172 11.67 -12.21 13.75
CA ILE A 172 12.62 -12.69 14.75
C ILE A 172 13.29 -11.50 15.46
N LEU A 173 13.77 -10.51 14.70
CA LEU A 173 14.38 -9.32 15.29
C LEU A 173 13.41 -8.59 16.23
N SER A 174 12.14 -8.42 15.83
CA SER A 174 11.13 -7.77 16.66
C SER A 174 10.87 -8.54 17.98
N LEU A 175 10.91 -9.87 17.93
CA LEU A 175 10.71 -10.73 19.10
C LEU A 175 11.95 -10.73 20.01
N ILE A 176 13.16 -10.67 19.45
CA ILE A 176 14.39 -10.50 20.25
C ILE A 176 14.34 -9.17 21.01
N VAL A 177 13.92 -8.10 20.34
CA VAL A 177 13.84 -6.77 20.95
C VAL A 177 12.78 -6.69 22.05
N LYS A 178 11.59 -7.27 21.83
CA LYS A 178 10.52 -7.30 22.85
C LYS A 178 9.63 -8.54 22.70
N PRO A 179 9.93 -9.67 23.37
CA PRO A 179 9.20 -10.92 23.15
C PRO A 179 7.68 -10.84 23.37
N SER A 180 7.24 -10.00 24.30
CA SER A 180 5.82 -9.84 24.67
C SER A 180 5.05 -8.86 23.79
N TRP A 181 5.69 -8.16 22.84
CA TRP A 181 5.03 -7.12 22.03
C TRP A 181 3.77 -7.61 21.29
N PRO A 182 3.70 -8.84 20.73
CA PRO A 182 2.50 -9.26 19.99
C PRO A 182 1.27 -9.33 20.90
N LEU A 183 1.42 -9.86 22.11
CA LEU A 183 0.34 -9.95 23.09
C LEU A 183 -0.10 -8.57 23.58
N LEU A 184 0.87 -7.67 23.79
CA LEU A 184 0.59 -6.28 24.19
C LEU A 184 -0.14 -5.51 23.09
N TRP A 185 0.24 -5.70 21.83
CA TRP A 185 -0.37 -5.05 20.68
C TRP A 185 -1.78 -5.59 20.39
N ILE A 186 -2.02 -6.90 20.49
CA ILE A 186 -3.37 -7.48 20.29
C ILE A 186 -4.39 -6.88 21.27
N ARG A 187 -3.97 -6.56 22.50
CA ARG A 187 -4.84 -5.90 23.49
C ARG A 187 -5.28 -4.50 23.05
N GLN A 188 -4.60 -3.87 22.10
CA GLN A 188 -4.96 -2.55 21.56
C GLN A 188 -6.06 -2.61 20.50
N PHE A 189 -6.44 -3.80 20.00
CA PHE A 189 -7.39 -3.93 18.89
C PHE A 189 -8.79 -3.38 19.21
N GLY A 190 -9.21 -3.40 20.47
CA GLY A 190 -10.50 -2.86 20.90
C GLY A 190 -10.66 -1.35 20.66
N HIS A 191 -9.56 -0.63 20.48
CA HIS A 191 -9.57 0.83 20.24
C HIS A 191 -9.50 1.20 18.75
N TYR A 192 -9.47 0.21 17.85
CA TYR A 192 -9.33 0.45 16.42
C TYR A 192 -10.69 0.53 15.73
N GLU A 193 -11.07 1.75 15.34
CA GLU A 193 -12.24 1.97 14.52
C GLU A 193 -11.99 1.55 13.07
N HIS A 194 -12.92 0.76 12.52
CA HIS A 194 -12.76 0.17 11.21
C HIS A 194 -14.10 -0.20 10.58
N PHE A 195 -14.05 -0.51 9.29
CA PHE A 195 -15.08 -1.24 8.56
C PHE A 195 -14.41 -2.39 7.80
N ILE A 196 -15.17 -3.45 7.50
CA ILE A 196 -14.70 -4.53 6.62
C ILE A 196 -15.48 -4.38 5.31
N PRO A 197 -14.84 -4.07 4.17
CA PRO A 197 -15.55 -3.80 2.92
C PRO A 197 -16.57 -4.88 2.54
N LEU A 198 -16.25 -6.15 2.78
CA LEU A 198 -17.14 -7.28 2.50
C LEU A 198 -18.45 -7.24 3.30
N MET A 199 -18.43 -6.68 4.51
CA MET A 199 -19.57 -6.64 5.44
C MET A 199 -20.43 -5.39 5.28
N ILE A 200 -20.00 -4.41 4.47
CA ILE A 200 -20.73 -3.16 4.27
C ILE A 200 -21.46 -3.21 2.92
N LEU A 201 -22.79 -3.16 2.90
CA LEU A 201 -23.55 -3.13 1.64
C LEU A 201 -23.11 -1.97 0.72
N PRO A 202 -22.84 -2.22 -0.59
CA PRO A 202 -23.08 -3.45 -1.37
C PRO A 202 -21.90 -4.46 -1.41
N GLY A 203 -21.02 -4.43 -0.42
CA GLY A 203 -19.78 -5.19 -0.28
C GLY A 203 -19.82 -6.69 -0.48
N PRO A 204 -20.90 -7.42 -0.11
CA PRO A 204 -21.00 -8.85 -0.41
C PRO A 204 -20.87 -9.18 -1.91
N LEU A 205 -21.17 -8.23 -2.81
CA LEU A 205 -20.93 -8.40 -4.25
C LEU A 205 -19.45 -8.64 -4.60
N LEU A 206 -18.52 -8.24 -3.73
CA LEU A 206 -17.08 -8.48 -3.92
C LEU A 206 -16.75 -9.98 -3.93
N LEU A 207 -17.59 -10.85 -3.36
CA LEU A 207 -17.46 -12.30 -3.46
C LEU A 207 -17.52 -12.81 -4.91
N LEU A 208 -18.12 -12.04 -5.84
CA LEU A 208 -18.12 -12.38 -7.26
C LEU A 208 -16.70 -12.48 -7.85
N ALA A 209 -15.69 -11.88 -7.19
CA ALA A 209 -14.29 -12.08 -7.57
C ALA A 209 -13.84 -13.56 -7.45
N LEU A 210 -14.53 -14.40 -6.65
CA LEU A 210 -14.28 -15.85 -6.57
C LEU A 210 -14.51 -16.55 -7.92
N LEU A 211 -15.38 -16.02 -8.79
CA LEU A 211 -15.54 -16.50 -10.17
C LEU A 211 -14.22 -16.44 -10.96
N ARG A 212 -13.26 -15.65 -10.47
CA ARG A 212 -11.89 -15.53 -10.99
C ARG A 212 -10.82 -15.84 -9.94
N GLY A 213 -11.08 -16.74 -8.99
CA GLY A 213 -10.17 -17.04 -7.88
C GLY A 213 -8.74 -17.49 -8.25
N ARG A 214 -8.53 -17.99 -9.48
CA ARG A 214 -7.18 -18.30 -10.00
C ARG A 214 -6.39 -17.04 -10.39
N ASP A 215 -7.07 -15.95 -10.73
CA ASP A 215 -6.46 -14.66 -11.02
C ASP A 215 -5.85 -14.08 -9.74
N ARG A 216 -4.61 -13.61 -9.87
CA ARG A 216 -3.89 -12.92 -8.80
C ARG A 216 -4.60 -11.64 -8.37
N ASP A 217 -5.16 -10.90 -9.31
CA ASP A 217 -5.82 -9.62 -9.03
C ASP A 217 -7.16 -9.83 -8.31
N ALA A 218 -7.87 -10.92 -8.61
CA ALA A 218 -9.08 -11.31 -7.89
C ALA A 218 -8.77 -11.69 -6.43
N ARG A 219 -7.67 -12.41 -6.20
CA ARG A 219 -7.19 -12.73 -4.85
C ARG A 219 -6.83 -11.48 -4.06
N LEU A 220 -6.11 -10.52 -4.68
CA LEU A 220 -5.80 -9.24 -4.04
C LEU A 220 -7.08 -8.52 -3.61
N LEU A 221 -8.06 -8.43 -4.50
CA LEU A 221 -9.33 -7.76 -4.24
C LEU A 221 -10.08 -8.42 -3.07
N LEU A 222 -10.21 -9.75 -3.07
CA LEU A 222 -10.90 -10.49 -2.02
C LEU A 222 -10.20 -10.37 -0.67
N LEU A 223 -8.87 -10.53 -0.65
CA LEU A 223 -8.08 -10.40 0.57
C LEU A 223 -8.20 -8.99 1.13
N ALA A 224 -8.07 -7.95 0.30
CA ALA A 224 -8.25 -6.58 0.75
C ALA A 224 -9.68 -6.32 1.25
N ALA A 225 -10.70 -6.86 0.58
CA ALA A 225 -12.11 -6.71 0.97
C ALA A 225 -12.45 -7.39 2.30
N ALA A 226 -11.72 -8.45 2.66
CA ALA A 226 -11.90 -9.19 3.91
C ALA A 226 -11.12 -8.59 5.10
N MET A 227 -10.21 -7.65 4.86
CA MET A 227 -9.42 -7.01 5.91
C MET A 227 -10.11 -5.76 6.48
N PRO A 228 -9.92 -5.47 7.79
CA PRO A 228 -10.42 -4.24 8.39
C PRO A 228 -9.69 -3.01 7.82
N GLN A 229 -10.46 -2.00 7.45
CA GLN A 229 -9.98 -0.73 6.91
C GLN A 229 -10.49 0.44 7.72
N ARG A 230 -9.67 1.47 7.83
CA ARG A 230 -9.99 2.67 8.56
C ARG A 230 -10.55 3.73 7.63
N TRP A 231 -9.93 3.93 6.47
CA TRP A 231 -10.28 5.04 5.60
C TRP A 231 -10.01 4.77 4.12
N PHE A 232 -10.35 5.73 3.26
CA PHE A 232 -10.21 5.61 1.80
C PHE A 232 -8.79 5.30 1.33
N PHE A 233 -7.77 5.82 2.01
CA PHE A 233 -6.37 5.62 1.65
C PHE A 233 -5.92 4.16 1.77
N ASP A 234 -6.64 3.32 2.54
CA ASP A 234 -6.27 1.93 2.72
C ASP A 234 -6.50 1.10 1.45
N ALA A 235 -7.43 1.55 0.60
CA ALA A 235 -7.76 0.91 -0.67
C ALA A 235 -6.75 1.21 -1.80
N PHE A 236 -5.73 2.05 -1.58
CA PHE A 236 -4.80 2.44 -2.64
C PHE A 236 -4.07 1.24 -3.27
N THR A 237 -3.80 0.19 -2.49
CA THR A 237 -3.17 -1.03 -3.00
C THR A 237 -3.97 -1.73 -4.09
N LEU A 238 -5.28 -1.50 -4.18
CA LEU A 238 -6.14 -2.02 -5.25
C LEU A 238 -5.76 -1.47 -6.63
N TRP A 239 -5.09 -0.31 -6.71
CA TRP A 239 -4.60 0.23 -8.00
C TRP A 239 -3.45 -0.58 -8.61
N LEU A 240 -3.02 -1.65 -7.96
CA LEU A 240 -2.23 -2.70 -8.60
C LEU A 240 -3.05 -3.54 -9.59
N ILE A 241 -4.38 -3.57 -9.49
CA ILE A 241 -5.29 -4.39 -10.31
C ILE A 241 -5.37 -3.88 -11.76
N PRO A 242 -5.66 -2.60 -12.06
CA PRO A 242 -5.72 -2.09 -13.43
C PRO A 242 -4.38 -2.25 -14.16
N LYS A 243 -4.37 -2.86 -15.35
CA LYS A 243 -3.14 -3.08 -16.15
C LYS A 243 -3.09 -2.21 -17.40
N THR A 244 -4.23 -1.79 -17.93
CA THR A 244 -4.31 -0.96 -19.15
C THR A 244 -4.51 0.52 -18.82
N GLY A 245 -4.11 1.40 -19.74
CA GLY A 245 -4.33 2.84 -19.57
C GLY A 245 -5.81 3.21 -19.45
N ARG A 246 -6.69 2.50 -20.17
CA ARG A 246 -8.14 2.67 -20.07
C ARG A 246 -8.64 2.26 -18.69
N GLU A 247 -8.28 1.07 -18.22
CA GLU A 247 -8.62 0.58 -16.87
C GLU A 247 -8.18 1.55 -15.78
N LEU A 248 -6.95 2.06 -15.88
CA LEU A 248 -6.42 3.06 -14.96
C LEU A 248 -7.21 4.37 -14.99
N LEU A 249 -7.45 4.92 -16.18
CA LEU A 249 -8.09 6.23 -16.32
C LEU A 249 -9.48 6.23 -15.69
N TRP A 250 -10.33 5.27 -16.03
CA TRP A 250 -11.71 5.28 -15.52
C TRP A 250 -11.77 4.92 -14.03
N THR A 251 -10.92 3.99 -13.53
CA THR A 251 -10.89 3.69 -12.09
C THR A 251 -10.39 4.87 -11.26
N VAL A 252 -9.40 5.61 -11.77
CA VAL A 252 -8.96 6.89 -11.19
C VAL A 252 -10.13 7.88 -11.13
N LEU A 253 -10.80 8.14 -12.25
CA LEU A 253 -11.91 9.09 -12.30
C LEU A 253 -13.05 8.72 -11.35
N ILE A 254 -13.45 7.44 -11.32
CA ILE A 254 -14.50 6.98 -10.40
C ILE A 254 -14.07 7.12 -8.94
N SER A 255 -12.80 6.87 -8.60
CA SER A 255 -12.34 6.98 -7.20
C SER A 255 -12.54 8.37 -6.59
N TRP A 256 -12.53 9.42 -7.40
CA TRP A 256 -12.81 10.78 -6.95
C TRP A 256 -14.25 10.97 -6.48
N GLY A 257 -15.19 10.11 -6.85
CA GLY A 257 -16.54 10.13 -6.28
C GLY A 257 -16.54 10.01 -4.75
N ALA A 258 -15.64 9.20 -4.18
CA ALA A 258 -15.46 9.14 -2.72
C ALA A 258 -14.88 10.43 -2.13
N GLY A 259 -13.97 11.09 -2.86
CA GLY A 259 -13.37 12.36 -2.44
C GLY A 259 -14.34 13.53 -2.50
N ILE A 260 -15.07 13.66 -3.60
CA ILE A 260 -16.12 14.66 -3.78
C ILE A 260 -17.17 14.47 -2.69
N TRP A 261 -17.66 13.25 -2.49
CA TRP A 261 -18.60 12.96 -1.41
C TRP A 261 -18.06 13.42 -0.05
N ARG A 262 -16.81 13.05 0.28
CA ARG A 262 -16.18 13.41 1.56
C ARG A 262 -16.01 14.92 1.75
N GLN A 263 -15.84 15.69 0.68
CA GLN A 263 -15.68 17.13 0.75
C GLN A 263 -16.99 17.85 1.13
N TYR A 264 -18.14 17.31 0.71
CA TYR A 264 -19.45 17.88 1.03
C TYR A 264 -20.12 17.24 2.25
N GLN A 265 -19.63 16.08 2.70
CA GLN A 265 -20.27 15.30 3.76
C GLN A 265 -19.24 14.88 4.81
N PHE A 266 -19.51 15.20 6.07
CA PHE A 266 -18.75 14.65 7.18
C PHE A 266 -19.29 13.24 7.51
N PRO A 267 -18.43 12.21 7.56
CA PRO A 267 -18.86 10.86 7.92
C PRO A 267 -19.41 10.83 9.35
N HIS A 268 -20.59 10.26 9.55
CA HIS A 268 -21.11 10.03 10.92
C HIS A 268 -20.68 8.68 11.50
N SER A 269 -20.19 7.76 10.65
CA SER A 269 -19.71 6.43 11.07
C SER A 269 -18.75 5.83 10.05
N PHE A 270 -17.92 4.88 10.48
CA PHE A 270 -17.06 4.10 9.59
C PHE A 270 -17.83 3.22 8.61
N ASN A 271 -19.06 2.83 8.95
CA ASN A 271 -19.94 2.12 8.00
C ASN A 271 -20.30 2.98 6.79
N GLN A 272 -20.52 4.29 7.00
CA GLN A 272 -20.77 5.23 5.90
C GLN A 272 -19.54 5.33 5.01
N VAL A 273 -18.35 5.49 5.60
CA VAL A 273 -17.06 5.50 4.89
C VAL A 273 -16.89 4.23 4.08
N GLY A 274 -17.16 3.08 4.70
CA GLY A 274 -17.08 1.78 4.05
C GLY A 274 -18.00 1.67 2.85
N ARG A 275 -19.21 2.21 2.92
CA ARG A 275 -20.16 2.19 1.80
C ARG A 275 -19.61 2.96 0.59
N TRP A 276 -19.09 4.17 0.81
CA TRP A 276 -18.49 4.97 -0.26
C TRP A 276 -17.18 4.37 -0.76
N ALA A 277 -16.38 3.77 0.12
CA ALA A 277 -15.19 3.03 -0.28
C ALA A 277 -15.55 1.84 -1.17
N VAL A 278 -16.56 1.06 -0.80
CA VAL A 278 -17.02 -0.08 -1.60
C VAL A 278 -17.49 0.37 -2.98
N ILE A 279 -18.37 1.38 -3.03
CA ILE A 279 -18.97 1.85 -4.29
C ILE A 279 -17.93 2.43 -5.25
N PHE A 280 -17.02 3.28 -4.75
CA PHE A 280 -16.11 4.04 -5.62
C PHE A 280 -14.70 3.47 -5.73
N LEU A 281 -14.27 2.60 -4.81
CA LEU A 281 -12.91 2.04 -4.79
C LEU A 281 -12.89 0.52 -5.03
N TYR A 282 -13.86 -0.25 -4.50
CA TYR A 282 -13.85 -1.71 -4.64
C TYR A 282 -14.64 -2.23 -5.85
N LEU A 283 -15.89 -1.79 -6.05
CA LEU A 283 -16.72 -2.25 -7.17
C LEU A 283 -16.10 -1.94 -8.54
N PRO A 284 -15.44 -0.79 -8.77
CA PRO A 284 -14.66 -0.56 -9.99
C PRO A 284 -13.59 -1.63 -10.21
N MET A 285 -12.89 -2.04 -9.15
CA MET A 285 -11.84 -3.06 -9.26
C MET A 285 -12.43 -4.44 -9.52
N LEU A 286 -13.59 -4.75 -8.95
CA LEU A 286 -14.37 -5.95 -9.27
C LEU A 286 -14.74 -5.97 -10.76
N ALA A 287 -15.24 -4.86 -11.29
CA ALA A 287 -15.59 -4.75 -12.71
C ALA A 287 -14.34 -4.94 -13.61
N VAL A 288 -13.18 -4.36 -13.25
CA VAL A 288 -11.92 -4.63 -13.98
C VAL A 288 -11.60 -6.13 -13.99
N VAL A 289 -11.65 -6.79 -12.83
CA VAL A 289 -11.36 -8.21 -12.71
C VAL A 289 -12.32 -9.05 -13.55
N LEU A 290 -13.63 -8.81 -13.46
CA LEU A 290 -14.67 -9.60 -14.13
C LEU A 290 -14.73 -9.37 -15.64
N LEU A 291 -14.48 -8.15 -16.12
CA LEU A 291 -14.60 -7.78 -17.53
C LEU A 291 -13.33 -8.04 -18.34
N ARG A 292 -12.17 -8.23 -17.69
CA ARG A 292 -10.92 -8.49 -18.40
C ARG A 292 -10.99 -9.79 -19.19
N LYS A 293 -10.75 -9.75 -20.51
CA LYS A 293 -10.68 -10.99 -21.31
C LYS A 293 -9.57 -11.89 -20.79
N ARG A 294 -9.83 -13.20 -20.66
CA ARG A 294 -8.77 -14.19 -20.36
C ARG A 294 -7.77 -14.14 -21.51
N GLY A 295 -6.53 -13.75 -21.24
CA GLY A 295 -5.44 -14.05 -22.16
C GLY A 295 -5.22 -15.57 -22.19
N PRO A 296 -4.68 -16.13 -23.28
CA PRO A 296 -4.21 -17.52 -23.27
C PRO A 296 -3.23 -17.67 -22.10
N TYR A 297 -3.49 -18.67 -21.26
CA TYR A 297 -2.60 -19.04 -20.16
C TYR A 297 -1.26 -19.46 -20.78
N ASP A 298 -0.25 -18.61 -20.63
CA ASP A 298 1.12 -18.87 -21.09
C ASP A 298 1.96 -19.26 -19.86
N PRO A 299 2.10 -20.57 -19.55
CA PRO A 299 2.85 -21.03 -18.39
C PRO A 299 4.31 -20.59 -18.39
N ALA A 300 4.86 -20.16 -19.55
CA ALA A 300 6.23 -19.67 -19.66
C ALA A 300 6.45 -18.29 -19.02
N LYS A 301 5.39 -17.49 -18.81
CA LYS A 301 5.45 -16.13 -18.23
C LYS A 301 5.17 -16.08 -16.72
N SER A 302 5.19 -17.22 -16.04
CA SER A 302 5.29 -17.24 -14.59
C SER A 302 6.64 -16.63 -14.18
N PRO A 303 6.70 -15.62 -13.29
CA PRO A 303 7.96 -15.02 -12.85
C PRO A 303 8.91 -16.01 -12.14
N ASN A 304 8.44 -17.22 -11.85
CA ASN A 304 9.25 -18.29 -11.26
C ASN A 304 9.94 -19.21 -12.29
N SER A 305 9.66 -19.12 -13.60
CA SER A 305 10.31 -19.97 -14.61
C SER A 305 11.77 -19.56 -14.88
N SER A 306 12.07 -18.26 -14.77
CA SER A 306 13.42 -17.72 -15.00
C SER A 306 14.47 -18.12 -13.95
N ALA A 307 14.07 -18.77 -12.85
CA ALA A 307 15.00 -19.28 -11.84
C ALA A 307 15.48 -20.71 -12.13
N HIS A 308 14.79 -21.48 -12.98
CA HIS A 308 15.19 -22.85 -13.30
C HIS A 308 16.03 -22.98 -14.57
N ALA A 309 15.92 -22.05 -15.52
CA ALA A 309 16.68 -22.12 -16.77
C ALA A 309 18.16 -21.70 -16.64
N ALA A 310 18.58 -21.13 -15.51
CA ALA A 310 19.96 -20.66 -15.31
C ALA A 310 20.90 -21.72 -14.68
N ASN A 311 20.40 -22.92 -14.36
CA ASN A 311 21.16 -23.97 -13.65
C ASN A 311 21.34 -25.28 -14.44
N SER A 312 21.02 -25.29 -15.74
CA SER A 312 21.12 -26.50 -16.59
C SER A 312 22.06 -26.31 -17.79
N GLY A 313 23.09 -25.48 -17.65
CA GLY A 313 24.00 -25.12 -18.75
C GLY A 313 25.47 -25.13 -18.37
N VAL A 314 25.88 -26.06 -17.52
CA VAL A 314 27.29 -26.42 -17.31
C VAL A 314 27.37 -27.95 -17.29
N GLU A 315 27.43 -28.52 -18.48
CA GLU A 315 28.21 -29.73 -18.77
C GLU A 315 29.35 -29.30 -19.70
#